data_AF-A0A816IX40-F1
#
_entry.id   AF-A0A816IX40-F1
#
_cell.length_a   1.000
_cell.length_b   1.000
_cell.length_c   1.000
_cell.angle_alpha   90.00
_cell.angle_beta   90.00
_cell.angle_gamma   90.00
#
_symmetry.space_group_name_H-M   'P 1'
#
loop_
_entity.id
_entity.type
_entity.pdbx_description
1 polymer ?
#
loop_
_entity_poly.entity_id
_entity_poly.type
_entity_poly.pdbx_seq_one_letter_code
_entity_poly.pdbx_strand_id
1 'polypeptide(L)'
;MIHLRKVPKYIVTLSLLLPVALLLIFLSTVVSSHSPTLHKTQHLTSSGNTTELLVATLNQTISKVNFSSSNFSDLQTSLGSNLTHRDRCAFGDCLELLDDTVLDLTAAISELQSPYPVLNSVSMLLSAAMTNTRTCLDGFASSDDDEDENTNGNSKTYGVAESMRESLYNISRHVRESLAMLENIPGKLENDVGFPTWVDRKLLQDPTDETRIDLVVSRNDTGNFTTIGEAVSAAPNLSETRFVIYIKCGVYFENIEIPREKTMIMFLGDGIGQTVIKANRSGADGWTAFNSATVGVRGSGFIAKDISFVNDAGPTKHQAVALRSGSDLSAFYRCSFESYQDTIYVHSHKQFYRECNIYGTVDFIFGDAAAVFQNCGLYARRPNPNQRITYTAQGREDPRQPTGISIINCKILAAPDLVPVKTDFKAYLGRPWQLYSRTVIIKSFIDDLVDPAGWLKWKDDFALDTLYYGEYMNEGPGSNMTNRVKWPGFKRIETAVEATQFTVGPFIDGNKWLNSTGIPFTLDL
;
A
#
# COMPACT_ATOMS: atom_id res chain seq x y z
N MET A 1 -34.75 19.15 -69.98
CA MET A 1 -36.20 18.97 -69.78
C MET A 1 -36.42 18.72 -68.29
N ILE A 2 -37.03 19.69 -67.62
CA ILE A 2 -37.21 19.74 -66.17
C ILE A 2 -38.33 18.76 -65.77
N HIS A 3 -38.08 17.88 -64.80
CA HIS A 3 -39.17 17.23 -64.07
C HIS A 3 -38.96 17.35 -62.56
N LEU A 4 -39.71 18.29 -61.97
CA LEU A 4 -39.97 18.45 -60.55
C LEU A 4 -40.72 17.21 -60.00
N ARG A 5 -40.21 16.60 -58.93
CA ARG A 5 -41.02 15.78 -58.02
C ARG A 5 -41.04 16.41 -56.63
N LYS A 6 -42.27 16.63 -56.16
CA LYS A 6 -42.65 17.23 -54.87
C LYS A 6 -42.23 16.35 -53.69
N VAL A 7 -41.71 16.98 -52.64
CA VAL A 7 -41.50 16.37 -51.31
C VAL A 7 -42.81 16.46 -50.50
N PRO A 8 -43.21 15.43 -49.72
CA PRO A 8 -44.42 15.48 -48.89
C PRO A 8 -44.25 16.37 -47.65
N LYS A 9 -45.29 17.12 -47.32
CA LYS A 9 -45.39 18.12 -46.22
C LYS A 9 -45.24 17.57 -44.78
N TYR A 10 -44.87 16.30 -44.58
CA TYR A 10 -44.77 15.69 -43.25
C TYR A 10 -43.34 15.64 -42.66
N ILE A 11 -42.32 16.04 -43.42
CA ILE A 11 -40.94 16.11 -42.92
C ILE A 11 -40.60 17.49 -42.34
N VAL A 12 -41.39 18.53 -42.65
CA VAL A 12 -41.13 19.91 -42.17
C VAL A 12 -41.71 20.17 -40.78
N THR A 13 -42.59 19.32 -40.26
CA THR A 13 -43.19 19.51 -38.93
C THR A 13 -42.46 18.77 -37.80
N LEU A 14 -41.58 17.79 -38.10
CA LEU A 14 -40.84 17.06 -37.06
C LEU A 14 -39.46 17.66 -36.75
N SER A 15 -38.90 18.47 -37.65
CA SER A 15 -37.61 19.16 -37.44
C SER A 15 -37.71 20.46 -36.62
N LEU A 16 -38.92 20.89 -36.25
CA LEU A 16 -39.16 22.08 -35.41
C LEU A 16 -39.59 21.77 -33.98
N LEU A 17 -39.87 20.50 -33.63
CA LEU A 17 -40.29 20.13 -32.27
C LEU A 17 -39.16 19.62 -31.38
N LEU A 18 -38.03 19.16 -31.95
CA LEU A 18 -36.86 18.76 -31.15
C LEU A 18 -36.07 19.92 -30.51
N PRO A 19 -35.93 21.13 -31.12
CA PRO A 19 -35.18 22.21 -30.48
C PRO A 19 -35.96 22.89 -29.33
N VAL A 20 -37.30 22.84 -29.38
CA VAL A 20 -38.17 23.54 -28.41
C VAL A 20 -38.29 22.75 -27.10
N ALA A 21 -38.24 21.40 -27.16
CA ALA A 21 -38.21 20.56 -25.97
C ALA A 21 -36.87 20.66 -25.20
N LEU A 22 -35.74 20.85 -25.91
CA LEU A 22 -34.43 21.06 -25.29
C LEU A 22 -34.29 22.46 -24.65
N LEU A 23 -34.95 23.49 -25.18
CA LEU A 23 -34.91 24.83 -24.58
C LEU A 23 -35.72 24.93 -23.27
N LEU A 24 -36.82 24.18 -23.14
CA LEU A 24 -37.66 24.22 -21.94
C LEU A 24 -37.07 23.45 -20.76
N ILE A 25 -36.25 22.42 -20.99
CA ILE A 25 -35.54 21.70 -19.91
C ILE A 25 -34.38 22.54 -19.37
N PHE A 26 -33.68 23.30 -20.24
CA PHE A 26 -32.62 24.22 -19.82
C PHE A 26 -33.14 25.46 -19.05
N LEU A 27 -34.38 25.89 -19.28
CA LEU A 27 -34.99 27.01 -18.55
C LEU A 27 -35.50 26.64 -17.15
N SER A 28 -35.75 25.35 -16.85
CA SER A 28 -36.08 24.88 -15.51
C SER A 28 -34.87 24.63 -14.60
N THR A 29 -33.66 24.53 -15.14
CA THR A 29 -32.43 24.32 -14.34
C THR A 29 -31.58 25.58 -14.15
N VAL A 30 -31.92 26.69 -14.81
CA VAL A 30 -31.15 27.95 -14.73
C VAL A 30 -31.89 29.06 -13.94
N VAL A 31 -33.12 28.81 -13.47
CA VAL A 31 -33.86 29.73 -12.57
C VAL A 31 -34.10 29.07 -11.21
N SER A 32 -33.01 28.80 -10.48
CA SER A 32 -33.01 28.86 -9.01
C SER A 32 -31.65 29.33 -8.46
N SER A 33 -30.96 30.17 -9.24
CA SER A 33 -29.76 30.89 -8.81
C SER A 33 -29.93 32.33 -9.21
N HIS A 34 -30.48 33.16 -8.32
CA HIS A 34 -30.20 34.59 -8.12
C HIS A 34 -31.10 35.10 -6.97
N SER A 35 -30.65 34.93 -5.74
CA SER A 35 -30.97 35.87 -4.65
C SER A 35 -29.69 36.64 -4.33
N PRO A 36 -29.67 37.98 -4.49
CA PRO A 36 -28.57 38.80 -4.05
C PRO A 36 -28.81 39.20 -2.59
N THR A 37 -28.37 38.35 -1.66
CA THR A 37 -28.10 38.78 -0.29
C THR A 37 -26.67 38.39 0.04
N LEU A 38 -25.78 39.29 -0.35
CA LEU A 38 -24.46 39.48 0.23
C LEU A 38 -24.64 39.80 1.72
N HIS A 39 -24.91 38.78 2.54
CA HIS A 39 -24.54 38.81 3.94
C HIS A 39 -23.18 38.16 4.04
N LYS A 40 -22.17 38.99 4.34
CA LYS A 40 -20.92 38.64 5.01
C LYS A 40 -20.97 37.21 5.54
N THR A 41 -20.35 36.27 4.85
CA THR A 41 -19.89 35.04 5.50
C THR A 41 -18.78 35.53 6.41
N GLN A 42 -19.17 35.89 7.63
CA GLN A 42 -18.26 36.12 8.72
C GLN A 42 -17.39 34.88 8.82
N HIS A 43 -16.08 35.10 8.69
CA HIS A 43 -15.05 34.43 9.46
C HIS A 43 -15.64 33.84 10.76
N LEU A 44 -15.97 32.56 10.75
CA LEU A 44 -16.47 31.79 11.91
C LEU A 44 -16.32 30.29 11.64
N THR A 45 -15.21 29.85 11.06
CA THR A 45 -14.78 28.45 11.20
C THR A 45 -14.09 28.33 12.55
N SER A 46 -14.87 28.14 13.61
CA SER A 46 -14.30 27.55 14.81
C SER A 46 -13.82 26.14 14.45
N SER A 47 -12.66 25.72 14.95
CA SER A 47 -12.13 24.37 14.74
C SER A 47 -13.16 23.28 15.02
N GLY A 48 -14.06 23.51 15.99
CA GLY A 48 -15.12 22.58 16.37
C GLY A 48 -16.09 22.24 15.24
N ASN A 49 -16.47 23.20 14.39
CA ASN A 49 -17.42 22.96 13.29
C ASN A 49 -16.81 22.06 12.20
N THR A 50 -15.52 22.20 11.91
CA THR A 50 -14.83 21.38 10.90
C THR A 50 -14.64 19.94 11.37
N THR A 51 -14.26 19.74 12.64
CA THR A 51 -14.15 18.40 13.24
C THR A 51 -15.49 17.67 13.27
N GLU A 52 -16.57 18.35 13.67
CA GLU A 52 -17.93 17.77 13.67
C GLU A 52 -18.37 17.36 12.26
N LEU A 53 -18.14 18.23 11.26
CA LEU A 53 -18.45 17.92 9.86
C LEU A 53 -17.62 16.74 9.33
N LEU A 54 -16.34 16.64 9.72
CA LEU A 54 -15.47 15.52 9.36
C LEU A 54 -16.01 14.23 9.96
N VAL A 55 -16.32 14.21 11.26
CA VAL A 55 -16.92 13.04 11.92
C VAL A 55 -18.24 12.63 11.27
N ALA A 56 -19.11 13.58 10.90
CA ALA A 56 -20.35 13.28 10.19
C ALA A 56 -20.09 12.65 8.80
N THR A 57 -19.09 13.17 8.07
CA THR A 57 -18.68 12.66 6.76
C THR A 57 -18.12 11.24 6.87
N LEU A 58 -17.32 10.94 7.88
CA LEU A 58 -16.78 9.60 8.14
C LEU A 58 -17.89 8.61 8.50
N ASN A 59 -18.86 9.00 9.34
CA ASN A 59 -20.03 8.16 9.65
C ASN A 59 -20.87 7.84 8.39
N GLN A 60 -21.07 8.84 7.51
CA GLN A 60 -21.75 8.61 6.24
C GLN A 60 -20.94 7.66 5.34
N THR A 61 -19.62 7.78 5.36
CA THR A 61 -18.72 6.91 4.59
C THR A 61 -18.79 5.46 5.09
N ILE A 62 -18.75 5.23 6.41
CA ILE A 62 -18.97 3.90 7.02
C ILE A 62 -20.30 3.30 6.56
N SER A 63 -21.39 4.08 6.55
CA SER A 63 -22.70 3.61 6.08
C SER A 63 -22.66 3.16 4.61
N LYS A 64 -21.91 3.88 3.75
CA LYS A 64 -21.72 3.51 2.34
C LYS A 64 -20.85 2.25 2.18
N VAL A 65 -19.82 2.10 3.00
CA VAL A 65 -18.95 0.91 3.03
C VAL A 65 -19.77 -0.31 3.40
N ASN A 66 -20.55 -0.25 4.49
CA ASN A 66 -21.43 -1.33 4.92
C ASN A 66 -22.46 -1.70 3.84
N PHE A 67 -23.11 -0.71 3.22
CA PHE A 67 -24.05 -0.95 2.12
C PHE A 67 -23.38 -1.64 0.92
N SER A 68 -22.16 -1.21 0.58
CA SER A 68 -21.40 -1.82 -0.52
C SER A 68 -20.97 -3.24 -0.19
N SER A 69 -20.51 -3.50 1.03
CA SER A 69 -20.14 -4.83 1.52
C SER A 69 -21.31 -5.81 1.42
N SER A 70 -22.51 -5.42 1.88
CA SER A 70 -23.72 -6.22 1.73
C SER A 70 -24.05 -6.51 0.27
N ASN A 71 -24.03 -5.50 -0.60
CA ASN A 71 -24.30 -5.69 -2.03
C ASN A 71 -23.28 -6.62 -2.70
N PHE A 72 -22.01 -6.55 -2.30
CA PHE A 72 -20.95 -7.38 -2.87
C PHE A 72 -21.08 -8.83 -2.40
N SER A 73 -21.45 -9.05 -1.14
CA SER A 73 -21.78 -10.38 -0.60
C SER A 73 -23.00 -11.00 -1.31
N ASP A 74 -24.06 -10.20 -1.52
CA ASP A 74 -25.25 -10.63 -2.26
C ASP A 74 -24.91 -10.95 -3.73
N LEU A 75 -24.07 -10.11 -4.37
CA LEU A 75 -23.60 -10.34 -5.74
C LEU A 75 -22.76 -11.62 -5.83
N GLN A 76 -21.83 -11.85 -4.91
CA GLN A 76 -21.03 -13.06 -4.84
C GLN A 76 -21.93 -14.30 -4.73
N THR A 77 -22.94 -14.25 -3.86
CA THR A 77 -23.92 -15.32 -3.64
C THR A 77 -24.77 -15.57 -4.89
N SER A 78 -25.26 -14.51 -5.53
CA SER A 78 -26.08 -14.56 -6.74
C SER A 78 -25.32 -15.14 -7.94
N LEU A 79 -24.06 -14.76 -8.11
CA LEU A 79 -23.20 -15.29 -9.18
C LEU A 79 -22.78 -16.74 -8.90
N GLY A 80 -22.53 -17.10 -7.63
CA GLY A 80 -22.32 -18.46 -7.17
C GLY A 80 -21.30 -19.25 -8.00
N SER A 81 -21.75 -20.32 -8.66
CA SER A 81 -20.91 -21.19 -9.49
C SER A 81 -20.38 -20.52 -10.76
N ASN A 82 -20.91 -19.36 -11.17
CA ASN A 82 -20.44 -18.64 -12.36
C ASN A 82 -19.12 -17.89 -12.15
N LEU A 83 -18.67 -17.73 -10.90
CA LEU A 83 -17.41 -17.08 -10.56
C LEU A 83 -16.22 -18.00 -10.81
N THR A 84 -15.16 -17.45 -11.40
CA THR A 84 -13.86 -18.13 -11.48
C THR A 84 -13.23 -18.24 -10.09
N HIS A 85 -12.17 -19.04 -9.94
CA HIS A 85 -11.43 -19.10 -8.68
C HIS A 85 -10.91 -17.71 -8.28
N ARG A 86 -10.34 -16.98 -9.24
CA ARG A 86 -9.83 -15.62 -9.05
C ARG A 86 -10.91 -14.65 -8.61
N ASP A 87 -12.08 -14.68 -9.24
CA ASP A 87 -13.18 -13.79 -8.83
C ASP A 87 -13.61 -14.09 -7.39
N ARG A 88 -13.67 -15.37 -6.98
CA ARG A 88 -14.01 -15.73 -5.59
C ARG A 88 -12.97 -15.23 -4.59
N CYS A 89 -11.68 -15.32 -4.93
CA CYS A 89 -10.61 -14.74 -4.13
C CYS A 89 -10.76 -13.22 -4.04
N ALA A 90 -10.98 -12.54 -5.16
CA ALA A 90 -11.17 -11.08 -5.20
C ALA A 90 -12.38 -10.62 -4.37
N PHE A 91 -13.50 -11.34 -4.40
CA PHE A 91 -14.63 -11.07 -3.51
C PHE A 91 -14.26 -11.25 -2.04
N GLY A 92 -13.59 -12.34 -1.68
CA GLY A 92 -13.15 -12.59 -0.31
C GLY A 92 -12.24 -11.48 0.20
N ASP A 93 -11.23 -11.11 -0.60
CA ASP A 93 -10.31 -10.02 -0.28
C ASP A 93 -11.06 -8.69 -0.15
N CYS A 94 -11.98 -8.40 -1.07
CA CYS A 94 -12.71 -7.13 -1.04
C CYS A 94 -13.59 -7.01 0.21
N LEU A 95 -14.32 -8.05 0.59
CA LEU A 95 -15.15 -8.02 1.80
C LEU A 95 -14.29 -7.81 3.05
N GLU A 96 -13.15 -8.50 3.14
CA GLU A 96 -12.18 -8.34 4.22
C GLU A 96 -11.63 -6.89 4.29
N LEU A 97 -11.26 -6.33 3.14
CA LEU A 97 -10.76 -4.96 3.02
C LEU A 97 -11.82 -3.90 3.35
N LEU A 98 -13.10 -4.16 3.05
CA LEU A 98 -14.19 -3.27 3.45
C LEU A 98 -14.44 -3.31 4.96
N ASP A 99 -14.32 -4.47 5.59
CA ASP A 99 -14.37 -4.58 7.06
C ASP A 99 -13.20 -3.80 7.70
N ASP A 100 -11.98 -3.96 7.18
CA ASP A 100 -10.81 -3.20 7.62
C ASP A 100 -11.01 -1.69 7.43
N THR A 101 -11.65 -1.28 6.32
CA THR A 101 -12.03 0.12 6.05
C THR A 101 -12.97 0.67 7.11
N VAL A 102 -14.00 -0.09 7.53
CA VAL A 102 -14.91 0.34 8.61
C VAL A 102 -14.14 0.53 9.91
N LEU A 103 -13.24 -0.39 10.24
CA LEU A 103 -12.43 -0.32 11.45
C LEU A 103 -11.50 0.90 11.44
N ASP A 104 -10.85 1.20 10.31
CA ASP A 104 -10.00 2.38 10.16
C ASP A 104 -10.77 3.69 10.29
N LEU A 105 -11.93 3.79 9.64
CA LEU A 105 -12.80 4.97 9.72
C LEU A 105 -13.35 5.16 11.15
N THR A 106 -13.67 4.07 11.85
CA THR A 106 -14.13 4.11 13.24
C THR A 106 -13.02 4.57 14.18
N ALA A 107 -11.80 4.04 14.00
CA ALA A 107 -10.63 4.48 14.75
C ALA A 107 -10.32 5.97 14.49
N ALA A 108 -10.45 6.43 13.24
CA ALA A 108 -10.27 7.83 12.88
C ALA A 108 -11.29 8.75 13.58
N ILE A 109 -12.55 8.33 13.68
CA ILE A 109 -13.57 9.06 14.44
C ILE A 109 -13.21 9.11 15.93
N SER A 110 -12.80 7.99 16.52
CA SER A 110 -12.41 7.93 17.94
C SER A 110 -11.23 8.86 18.23
N GLU A 111 -10.23 8.90 17.34
CA GLU A 111 -9.08 9.79 17.46
C GLU A 111 -9.49 11.27 17.34
N LEU A 112 -10.36 11.62 16.40
CA LEU A 112 -10.89 12.98 16.25
C LEU A 112 -11.72 13.45 17.45
N GLN A 113 -12.35 12.53 18.18
CA GLN A 113 -13.13 12.79 19.38
C GLN A 113 -12.29 12.78 20.67
N SER A 114 -11.02 12.40 20.59
CA SER A 114 -10.08 12.44 21.71
C SER A 114 -9.89 13.89 22.22
N PRO A 115 -9.63 14.09 23.54
CA PRO A 115 -9.28 15.41 24.06
C PRO A 115 -8.05 16.04 23.39
N TYR A 116 -7.14 15.22 22.88
CA TYR A 116 -5.90 15.62 22.22
C TYR A 116 -5.71 14.81 20.92
N PRO A 117 -6.40 15.17 19.83
CA PRO A 117 -6.38 14.40 18.59
C PRO A 117 -5.01 14.49 17.88
N VAL A 118 -4.46 13.35 17.49
CA VAL A 118 -3.24 13.21 16.71
C VAL A 118 -3.61 13.13 15.23
N LEU A 119 -3.67 14.29 14.55
CA LEU A 119 -4.15 14.37 13.16
C LEU A 119 -3.34 13.51 12.17
N ASN A 120 -2.04 13.30 12.39
CA ASN A 120 -1.23 12.40 11.56
C ASN A 120 -1.70 10.94 11.65
N SER A 121 -2.21 10.53 12.82
CA SER A 121 -2.82 9.20 13.01
C SER A 121 -4.11 9.09 12.18
N VAL A 122 -4.97 10.10 12.25
CA VAL A 122 -6.20 10.20 11.43
C VAL A 122 -5.87 10.13 9.94
N SER A 123 -4.88 10.90 9.47
CA SER A 123 -4.44 10.89 8.07
C SER A 123 -3.96 9.51 7.61
N MET A 124 -3.22 8.80 8.46
CA MET A 124 -2.75 7.44 8.17
C MET A 124 -3.92 6.44 8.08
N LEU A 125 -4.90 6.52 8.99
CA LEU A 125 -6.10 5.67 8.97
C LEU A 125 -6.95 5.91 7.72
N LEU A 126 -7.18 7.17 7.35
CA LEU A 126 -7.89 7.51 6.11
C LEU A 126 -7.13 7.05 4.87
N SER A 127 -5.80 7.12 4.90
CA SER A 127 -4.97 6.63 3.80
C SER A 127 -5.08 5.11 3.64
N ALA A 128 -5.05 4.36 4.74
CA ALA A 128 -5.28 2.91 4.71
C ALA A 128 -6.68 2.55 4.19
N ALA A 129 -7.72 3.24 4.62
CA ALA A 129 -9.08 3.08 4.10
C ALA A 129 -9.15 3.29 2.58
N MET A 130 -8.43 4.28 2.03
CA MET A 130 -8.32 4.45 0.58
C MET A 130 -7.62 3.28 -0.08
N THR A 131 -6.46 2.87 0.44
CA THR A 131 -5.68 1.73 -0.07
C THR A 131 -6.50 0.45 -0.09
N ASN A 132 -7.32 0.20 0.93
CA ASN A 132 -8.20 -0.96 1.00
C ASN A 132 -9.22 -0.96 -0.16
N THR A 133 -9.89 0.17 -0.39
CA THR A 133 -10.86 0.29 -1.51
C THR A 133 -10.21 0.09 -2.87
N ARG A 134 -8.97 0.55 -3.02
CA ARG A 134 -8.21 0.36 -4.26
C ARG A 134 -7.80 -1.09 -4.46
N THR A 135 -7.27 -1.73 -3.43
CA THR A 135 -6.85 -3.13 -3.49
C THR A 135 -8.04 -4.06 -3.76
N CYS A 136 -9.23 -3.74 -3.23
CA CYS A 136 -10.47 -4.43 -3.63
C CYS A 136 -10.70 -4.35 -5.16
N LEU A 137 -10.57 -3.16 -5.77
CA LEU A 137 -10.71 -2.99 -7.22
C LEU A 137 -9.65 -3.79 -8.00
N ASP A 138 -8.40 -3.74 -7.57
CA ASP A 138 -7.27 -4.42 -8.22
C ASP A 138 -7.44 -5.95 -8.22
N GLY A 139 -8.13 -6.52 -7.21
CA GLY A 139 -8.46 -7.94 -7.17
C GLY A 139 -9.27 -8.42 -8.39
N PHE A 140 -10.08 -7.53 -8.98
CA PHE A 140 -10.90 -7.83 -10.17
C PHE A 140 -10.26 -7.35 -11.48
N ALA A 141 -9.09 -6.71 -11.45
CA ALA A 141 -8.36 -6.37 -12.66
C ALA A 141 -7.74 -7.63 -13.29
N SER A 142 -7.88 -7.76 -14.61
CA SER A 142 -7.03 -8.65 -15.41
C SER A 142 -5.60 -8.11 -15.33
N SER A 143 -4.61 -8.97 -15.15
CA SER A 143 -3.20 -8.60 -15.07
C SER A 143 -2.82 -7.61 -16.17
N ASP A 144 -2.38 -6.41 -15.79
CA ASP A 144 -1.93 -5.34 -16.72
C ASP A 144 -0.71 -5.76 -17.59
N ASP A 145 -0.18 -6.96 -17.38
CA ASP A 145 0.90 -7.56 -18.19
C ASP A 145 0.40 -8.29 -19.45
N ASP A 146 -0.91 -8.30 -19.74
CA ASP A 146 -1.45 -8.78 -21.03
C ASP A 146 -1.20 -7.73 -22.15
N GLU A 147 0.07 -7.43 -22.42
CA GLU A 147 0.55 -6.93 -23.73
C GLU A 147 0.67 -8.08 -24.76
N ASP A 148 -0.13 -9.14 -24.63
CA ASP A 148 -0.39 -10.05 -25.75
C ASP A 148 -1.64 -9.54 -26.49
N GLU A 149 -1.43 -8.85 -27.61
CA GLU A 149 -2.43 -8.36 -28.58
C GLU A 149 -3.37 -9.45 -29.16
N ASN A 150 -3.40 -10.67 -28.60
CA ASN A 150 -4.00 -11.84 -29.23
C ASN A 150 -4.91 -12.73 -28.36
N THR A 151 -5.33 -12.30 -27.17
CA THR A 151 -6.41 -12.99 -26.43
C THR A 151 -7.78 -12.41 -26.76
N ASN A 152 -8.31 -12.83 -27.91
CA ASN A 152 -9.76 -12.84 -28.14
C ASN A 152 -10.45 -13.69 -27.07
N GLY A 153 -11.29 -13.10 -26.21
CA GLY A 153 -12.26 -13.90 -25.45
C GLY A 153 -12.91 -13.25 -24.24
N ASN A 154 -14.10 -12.65 -24.44
CA ASN A 154 -15.24 -12.62 -23.50
C ASN A 154 -14.95 -12.85 -21.99
N SER A 155 -14.21 -11.97 -21.34
CA SER A 155 -14.00 -12.09 -19.89
C SER A 155 -15.19 -11.52 -19.12
N LYS A 156 -16.01 -12.41 -18.55
CA LYS A 156 -17.09 -12.07 -17.59
C LYS A 156 -16.57 -11.29 -16.38
N THR A 157 -15.26 -11.36 -16.09
CA THR A 157 -14.59 -10.63 -15.01
C THR A 157 -14.74 -9.10 -15.15
N TYR A 158 -14.74 -8.56 -16.38
CA TYR A 158 -14.97 -7.12 -16.59
C TYR A 158 -16.36 -6.67 -16.11
N GLY A 159 -17.38 -7.53 -16.20
CA GLY A 159 -18.74 -7.19 -15.76
C GLY A 159 -18.87 -7.09 -14.24
N VAL A 160 -18.14 -7.95 -13.50
CA VAL A 160 -18.15 -7.94 -12.03
C VAL A 160 -17.44 -6.70 -11.50
N ALA A 161 -16.21 -6.44 -11.99
CA ALA A 161 -15.45 -5.25 -11.63
C ALA A 161 -16.26 -3.97 -11.86
N GLU A 162 -16.89 -3.84 -13.03
CA GLU A 162 -17.68 -2.65 -13.39
C GLU A 162 -18.89 -2.44 -12.48
N SER A 163 -19.54 -3.52 -12.03
CA SER A 163 -20.68 -3.44 -11.10
C SER A 163 -20.30 -2.92 -9.71
N MET A 164 -19.05 -3.14 -9.29
CA MET A 164 -18.54 -2.72 -7.97
C MET A 164 -17.82 -1.37 -8.04
N ARG A 165 -17.32 -1.02 -9.23
CA ARG A 165 -16.45 0.11 -9.52
C ARG A 165 -16.98 1.44 -9.00
N GLU A 166 -18.23 1.77 -9.32
CA GLU A 166 -18.83 3.04 -8.91
C GLU A 166 -18.99 3.15 -7.39
N SER A 167 -19.34 2.07 -6.70
CA SER A 167 -19.46 2.06 -5.24
C SER A 167 -18.12 2.31 -4.56
N LEU A 168 -17.07 1.61 -5.02
CA LEU A 168 -15.71 1.74 -4.48
C LEU A 168 -15.10 3.12 -4.76
N TYR A 169 -15.29 3.66 -5.98
CA TYR A 169 -14.86 5.01 -6.28
C TYR A 169 -15.58 6.07 -5.46
N ASN A 170 -16.88 5.88 -5.18
CA ASN A 170 -17.62 6.78 -4.31
C ASN A 170 -17.12 6.77 -2.86
N ILE A 171 -16.78 5.59 -2.32
CA ILE A 171 -16.15 5.48 -1.00
C ILE A 171 -14.79 6.18 -1.01
N SER A 172 -13.92 5.82 -1.96
CA SER A 172 -12.58 6.41 -2.11
C SER A 172 -12.64 7.94 -2.26
N ARG A 173 -13.62 8.48 -3.00
CA ARG A 173 -13.85 9.93 -3.11
C ARG A 173 -14.22 10.57 -1.77
N HIS A 174 -15.11 9.95 -0.99
CA HIS A 174 -15.49 10.46 0.33
C HIS A 174 -14.31 10.48 1.30
N VAL A 175 -13.44 9.48 1.24
CA VAL A 175 -12.22 9.45 2.06
C VAL A 175 -11.23 10.53 1.62
N ARG A 176 -11.05 10.75 0.30
CA ARG A 176 -10.26 11.89 -0.22
C ARG A 176 -10.79 13.25 0.25
N GLU A 177 -12.10 13.45 0.20
CA GLU A 177 -12.75 14.67 0.71
C GLU A 177 -12.48 14.84 2.22
N SER A 178 -12.53 13.74 2.99
CA SER A 178 -12.22 13.73 4.41
C SER A 178 -10.75 14.09 4.70
N LEU A 179 -9.80 13.59 3.89
CA LEU A 179 -8.39 14.00 3.96
C LEU A 179 -8.21 15.50 3.68
N ALA A 180 -8.91 16.05 2.68
CA ALA A 180 -8.87 17.48 2.39
C ALA A 180 -9.48 18.33 3.53
N MET A 181 -10.52 17.84 4.20
CA MET A 181 -11.08 18.51 5.38
C MET A 181 -10.11 18.48 6.57
N LEU A 182 -9.38 17.38 6.76
CA LEU A 182 -8.39 17.22 7.83
C LEU A 182 -7.28 18.27 7.75
N GLU A 183 -6.81 18.62 6.54
CA GLU A 183 -5.82 19.69 6.31
C GLU A 183 -6.29 21.08 6.79
N ASN A 184 -7.61 21.29 6.88
CA ASN A 184 -8.20 22.55 7.31
C ASN A 184 -8.46 22.63 8.83
N ILE A 185 -8.24 21.53 9.57
CA ILE A 185 -8.35 21.55 11.03
C ILE A 185 -7.08 22.20 11.59
N PRO A 186 -7.19 23.32 12.33
CA PRO A 186 -6.03 23.96 12.95
C PRO A 186 -5.46 23.06 14.04
N GLY A 187 -4.50 22.22 13.68
CA GLY A 187 -3.63 21.49 14.57
C GLY A 187 -2.19 21.94 14.34
N LYS A 188 -1.38 21.97 15.40
CA LYS A 188 0.07 22.04 15.24
C LYS A 188 0.46 20.79 14.43
N LEU A 189 0.91 20.97 13.18
CA LEU A 189 1.96 20.11 12.68
C LEU A 189 3.08 20.31 13.71
N GLU A 190 3.30 19.36 14.62
CA GLU A 190 4.44 19.41 15.53
C GLU A 190 5.71 19.25 14.68
N ASN A 191 6.10 20.35 14.03
CA ASN A 191 7.45 20.61 13.58
C ASN A 191 8.32 20.99 14.78
N ASP A 192 8.10 20.39 15.95
CA ASP A 192 9.04 20.52 17.04
C ASP A 192 10.16 19.52 16.79
N VAL A 193 11.07 19.93 15.91
CA VAL A 193 12.48 19.50 15.95
C VAL A 193 13.10 20.16 17.19
N GLY A 194 12.52 19.86 18.34
CA GLY A 194 12.89 20.31 19.67
C GLY A 194 13.11 19.05 20.50
N PHE A 195 14.28 18.44 20.34
CA PHE A 195 14.71 17.34 21.19
C PHE A 195 14.61 17.80 22.67
N PRO A 196 13.96 17.03 23.57
CA PRO A 196 14.20 17.21 24.97
C PRO A 196 15.70 16.96 25.22
N THR A 197 16.37 17.91 25.85
CA THR A 197 17.81 17.90 26.19
C THR A 197 18.22 16.79 27.17
N TRP A 198 17.34 15.81 27.44
CA TRP A 198 17.56 14.68 28.34
C TRP A 198 17.57 13.31 27.65
N VAL A 199 17.53 13.23 26.32
CA VAL A 199 17.83 11.96 25.63
C VAL A 199 19.34 11.73 25.68
N ASP A 200 19.78 11.19 26.82
CA ASP A 200 21.13 10.73 27.03
C ASP A 200 21.45 9.68 25.96
N ARG A 201 22.48 9.91 25.13
CA ARG A 201 23.04 8.96 24.15
C ARG A 201 23.78 7.82 24.85
N LYS A 202 23.22 7.32 25.95
CA LYS A 202 23.82 6.36 26.85
C LYS A 202 22.80 5.32 27.30
N LEU A 203 22.22 4.65 26.31
CA LEU A 203 21.60 3.32 26.44
C LEU A 203 21.95 2.50 25.19
N LEU A 204 23.24 2.51 24.86
CA LEU A 204 23.87 1.39 24.18
C LEU A 204 24.38 0.49 25.30
N GLN A 205 23.92 -0.75 25.30
CA GLN A 205 24.28 -1.84 26.22
C GLN A 205 23.55 -1.82 27.56
N ASP A 206 22.36 -2.42 27.58
CA ASP A 206 22.04 -3.33 28.69
C ASP A 206 21.72 -4.71 28.08
N PRO A 207 22.34 -5.79 28.57
CA PRO A 207 22.07 -7.15 28.09
C PRO A 207 20.74 -7.66 28.66
N THR A 208 19.89 -8.16 27.76
CA THR A 208 18.88 -9.20 27.99
C THR A 208 18.07 -9.10 29.29
N ASP A 209 16.99 -8.31 29.28
CA ASP A 209 15.75 -8.91 29.79
C ASP A 209 15.41 -10.02 28.79
N GLU A 210 15.48 -11.29 29.23
CA GLU A 210 15.09 -12.43 28.41
C GLU A 210 13.70 -12.14 27.82
N THR A 211 13.62 -12.09 26.49
CA THR A 211 12.33 -11.90 25.81
C THR A 211 11.43 -13.05 26.25
N ARG A 212 10.42 -12.75 27.07
CA ARG A 212 9.47 -13.75 27.56
C ARG A 212 8.77 -14.39 26.37
N ILE A 213 8.91 -15.70 26.24
CA ILE A 213 8.26 -16.50 25.19
C ILE A 213 6.92 -16.98 25.73
N ASP A 214 5.83 -16.71 25.00
CA ASP A 214 4.48 -17.14 25.39
C ASP A 214 4.13 -18.49 24.75
N LEU A 215 4.49 -18.70 23.48
CA LEU A 215 4.31 -19.96 22.76
C LEU A 215 5.57 -20.36 22.00
N VAL A 216 5.80 -21.67 21.91
CA VAL A 216 6.86 -22.28 21.11
C VAL A 216 6.24 -23.13 20.01
N VAL A 217 6.67 -22.89 18.76
CA VAL A 217 6.35 -23.73 17.60
C VAL A 217 7.55 -24.59 17.26
N SER A 218 7.34 -25.89 17.07
CA SER A 218 8.38 -26.83 16.67
C SER A 218 7.82 -28.00 15.87
N ARG A 219 8.37 -28.23 14.67
CA ARG A 219 7.99 -29.38 13.81
C ARG A 219 8.21 -30.76 14.44
N ASN A 220 9.07 -30.86 15.45
CA ASN A 220 9.44 -32.14 16.09
C ASN A 220 8.66 -32.38 17.39
N ASP A 221 7.49 -31.75 17.58
CA ASP A 221 6.64 -31.87 18.77
C ASP A 221 7.32 -31.49 20.09
N THR A 222 8.39 -30.68 20.05
CA THR A 222 9.11 -30.21 21.25
C THR A 222 8.67 -28.82 21.73
N GLY A 223 7.59 -28.31 21.15
CA GLY A 223 6.99 -27.00 21.46
C GLY A 223 5.53 -27.16 21.92
N ASN A 224 4.82 -26.04 22.02
CA ASN A 224 3.38 -26.03 22.28
C ASN A 224 2.58 -26.44 21.04
N PHE A 225 3.04 -26.08 19.84
CA PHE A 225 2.38 -26.36 18.57
C PHE A 225 3.38 -26.86 17.52
N THR A 226 2.88 -27.59 16.51
CA THR A 226 3.68 -28.02 15.35
C THR A 226 3.59 -27.06 14.17
N THR A 227 2.48 -26.33 14.10
CA THR A 227 2.18 -25.36 13.05
C THR A 227 2.15 -23.96 13.63
N ILE A 228 2.47 -22.97 12.80
CA ILE A 228 2.46 -21.57 13.21
C ILE A 228 1.01 -21.06 13.24
N GLY A 229 0.15 -21.53 12.33
CA GLY A 229 -1.27 -21.16 12.28
C GLY A 229 -2.04 -21.51 13.57
N GLU A 230 -1.75 -22.65 14.19
CA GLU A 230 -2.35 -23.02 15.49
C GLU A 230 -1.89 -22.10 16.62
N ALA A 231 -0.59 -21.75 16.66
CA ALA A 231 -0.06 -20.84 17.67
C ALA A 231 -0.66 -19.43 17.55
N VAL A 232 -0.82 -18.91 16.33
CA VAL A 232 -1.51 -17.65 16.07
C VAL A 232 -2.96 -17.73 16.53
N SER A 233 -3.65 -18.82 16.22
CA SER A 233 -5.04 -19.04 16.61
C SER A 233 -5.21 -19.10 18.13
N ALA A 234 -4.25 -19.67 18.87
CA ALA A 234 -4.22 -19.74 20.33
C ALA A 234 -3.87 -18.40 21.03
N ALA A 235 -3.22 -17.47 20.33
CA ALA A 235 -2.89 -16.14 20.88
C ALA A 235 -4.16 -15.35 21.26
N PRO A 236 -4.11 -14.49 22.30
CA PRO A 236 -5.25 -13.66 22.67
C PRO A 236 -5.61 -12.66 21.57
N ASN A 237 -6.89 -12.31 21.50
CA ASN A 237 -7.36 -11.21 20.64
C ASN A 237 -7.23 -9.88 21.40
N LEU A 238 -6.94 -8.80 20.67
CA LEU A 238 -6.87 -7.43 21.14
C LEU A 238 -5.92 -7.26 22.34
N SER A 239 -4.79 -7.99 22.32
CA SER A 239 -3.76 -7.86 23.33
C SER A 239 -3.14 -6.46 23.30
N GLU A 240 -3.10 -5.80 24.45
CA GLU A 240 -2.37 -4.54 24.64
C GLU A 240 -0.87 -4.76 24.90
N THR A 241 -0.49 -6.00 25.23
CA THR A 241 0.90 -6.39 25.49
C THR A 241 1.43 -7.33 24.41
N ARG A 242 2.76 -7.31 24.24
CA ARG A 242 3.48 -8.16 23.31
C ARG A 242 3.23 -9.64 23.61
N PHE A 243 2.78 -10.39 22.62
CA PHE A 243 2.62 -11.85 22.69
C PHE A 243 3.62 -12.53 21.76
N VAL A 244 4.58 -13.25 22.34
CA VAL A 244 5.75 -13.78 21.61
C VAL A 244 5.55 -15.25 21.24
N ILE A 245 5.53 -15.51 19.94
CA ILE A 245 5.55 -16.84 19.34
C ILE A 245 6.98 -17.11 18.86
N TYR A 246 7.69 -17.96 19.58
CA TYR A 246 9.02 -18.43 19.20
C TYR A 246 8.90 -19.63 18.26
N ILE A 247 9.47 -19.52 17.06
CA ILE A 247 9.37 -20.50 15.99
C ILE A 247 10.76 -21.10 15.77
N LYS A 248 10.95 -22.33 16.26
CA LYS A 248 12.23 -23.05 16.15
C LYS A 248 12.60 -23.28 14.69
N CYS A 249 13.89 -23.50 14.45
CA CYS A 249 14.46 -23.77 13.14
C CYS A 249 13.72 -24.90 12.41
N GLY A 250 13.58 -24.72 11.10
CA GLY A 250 12.79 -25.57 10.23
C GLY A 250 12.11 -24.79 9.11
N VAL A 251 11.62 -25.54 8.12
CA VAL A 251 10.82 -24.99 7.02
C VAL A 251 9.35 -25.30 7.28
N TYR A 252 8.51 -24.28 7.45
CA TYR A 252 7.09 -24.40 7.72
C TYR A 252 6.32 -24.10 6.44
N PHE A 253 5.68 -25.12 5.86
CA PHE A 253 4.90 -24.99 4.64
C PHE A 253 3.47 -24.59 4.95
N GLU A 254 3.22 -23.30 5.11
CA GLU A 254 1.95 -22.74 5.57
C GLU A 254 1.67 -21.39 4.89
N ASN A 255 0.41 -21.13 4.55
CA ASN A 255 -0.09 -19.77 4.35
C ASN A 255 -0.69 -19.28 5.67
N ILE A 256 -0.17 -18.20 6.21
CA ILE A 256 -0.55 -17.68 7.53
C ILE A 256 -1.16 -16.30 7.37
N GLU A 257 -2.30 -16.08 8.01
CA GLU A 257 -2.90 -14.75 8.17
C GLU A 257 -2.86 -14.37 9.65
N ILE A 258 -2.36 -13.17 9.97
CA ILE A 258 -2.51 -12.54 11.28
C ILE A 258 -3.67 -11.55 11.18
N PRO A 259 -4.91 -11.97 11.52
CA PRO A 259 -6.08 -11.15 11.31
C PRO A 259 -6.07 -9.93 12.23
N ARG A 260 -6.98 -8.98 11.97
CA ARG A 260 -6.97 -7.65 12.58
C ARG A 260 -7.06 -7.67 14.11
N GLU A 261 -7.80 -8.63 14.65
CA GLU A 261 -7.97 -8.83 16.08
C GLU A 261 -6.74 -9.40 16.79
N LYS A 262 -5.74 -9.93 16.07
CA LYS A 262 -4.51 -10.48 16.65
C LYS A 262 -3.43 -9.39 16.76
N THR A 263 -3.63 -8.44 17.67
CA THR A 263 -2.70 -7.33 17.91
C THR A 263 -1.48 -7.77 18.73
N MET A 264 -0.38 -7.02 18.58
CA MET A 264 0.85 -7.16 19.38
C MET A 264 1.54 -8.53 19.29
N ILE A 265 1.26 -9.31 18.23
CA ILE A 265 1.95 -10.58 17.95
C ILE A 265 3.41 -10.32 17.57
N MET A 266 4.32 -11.14 18.07
CA MET A 266 5.71 -11.19 17.62
C MET A 266 6.12 -12.59 17.21
N PHE A 267 6.66 -12.71 16.01
CA PHE A 267 7.38 -13.89 15.56
C PHE A 267 8.87 -13.73 15.86
N LEU A 268 9.42 -14.71 16.58
CA LEU A 268 10.85 -14.80 16.85
C LEU A 268 11.36 -16.12 16.29
N GLY A 269 12.25 -16.08 15.30
CA GLY A 269 12.90 -17.26 14.74
C GLY A 269 14.31 -17.50 15.28
N ASP A 270 14.95 -18.58 14.82
CA ASP A 270 16.34 -18.94 15.16
C ASP A 270 17.39 -18.25 14.26
N GLY A 271 16.95 -17.52 13.23
CA GLY A 271 17.81 -16.81 12.29
C GLY A 271 17.30 -16.86 10.85
N ILE A 272 17.74 -15.89 10.05
CA ILE A 272 17.57 -15.90 8.60
C ILE A 272 18.06 -17.24 8.03
N GLY A 273 17.23 -17.91 7.23
CA GLY A 273 17.52 -19.19 6.62
C GLY A 273 17.46 -20.40 7.56
N GLN A 274 17.32 -20.19 8.87
CA GLN A 274 17.14 -21.26 9.86
C GLN A 274 15.66 -21.52 10.15
N THR A 275 14.90 -20.45 10.41
CA THR A 275 13.44 -20.52 10.50
C THR A 275 12.85 -19.94 9.22
N VAL A 276 12.15 -20.75 8.44
CA VAL A 276 11.62 -20.38 7.12
C VAL A 276 10.13 -20.67 7.06
N ILE A 277 9.30 -19.67 6.79
CA ILE A 277 7.88 -19.83 6.46
C ILE A 277 7.74 -19.77 4.94
N LYS A 278 7.11 -20.77 4.35
CA LYS A 278 7.16 -21.01 2.91
C LYS A 278 5.79 -21.42 2.33
N ALA A 279 5.37 -20.77 1.25
CA ALA A 279 4.20 -21.19 0.45
C ALA A 279 4.40 -20.83 -1.03
N ASN A 280 3.38 -20.99 -1.87
CA ASN A 280 3.52 -20.87 -3.32
C ASN A 280 2.26 -20.41 -4.09
N ARG A 281 1.35 -19.70 -3.41
CA ARG A 281 0.19 -19.10 -4.10
C ARG A 281 0.67 -18.04 -5.08
N SER A 282 0.00 -17.93 -6.22
CA SER A 282 0.43 -17.03 -7.30
C SER A 282 -0.72 -16.56 -8.20
N GLY A 283 -0.48 -15.45 -8.91
CA GLY A 283 -1.38 -14.89 -9.90
C GLY A 283 -1.73 -15.89 -11.01
N ALA A 284 -0.74 -16.62 -11.52
CA ALA A 284 -0.92 -17.65 -12.55
C ALA A 284 -1.84 -18.80 -12.10
N ASP A 285 -1.90 -19.07 -10.79
CA ASP A 285 -2.74 -20.12 -10.21
C ASP A 285 -4.14 -19.60 -9.79
N GLY A 286 -4.48 -18.37 -10.19
CA GLY A 286 -5.78 -17.77 -9.95
C GLY A 286 -5.94 -17.07 -8.60
N TRP A 287 -4.84 -16.81 -7.88
CA TRP A 287 -4.87 -15.98 -6.68
C TRP A 287 -4.75 -14.50 -7.05
N THR A 288 -5.28 -13.61 -6.21
CA THR A 288 -4.98 -12.18 -6.27
C THR A 288 -3.58 -11.94 -5.70
N ALA A 289 -2.98 -10.78 -5.99
CA ALA A 289 -1.73 -10.39 -5.33
C ALA A 289 -1.90 -10.36 -3.80
N PHE A 290 -3.01 -9.82 -3.31
CA PHE A 290 -3.34 -9.72 -1.88
C PHE A 290 -3.35 -11.07 -1.16
N ASN A 291 -4.00 -12.08 -1.74
CA ASN A 291 -4.18 -13.42 -1.14
C ASN A 291 -3.08 -14.43 -1.56
N SER A 292 -2.16 -14.02 -2.43
CA SER A 292 -0.97 -14.80 -2.77
C SER A 292 0.09 -14.84 -1.66
N ALA A 293 -0.06 -13.98 -0.64
CA ALA A 293 0.89 -13.84 0.46
C ALA A 293 1.14 -15.17 1.18
N THR A 294 2.41 -15.51 1.38
CA THR A 294 2.80 -16.62 2.28
C THR A 294 2.45 -16.25 3.73
N VAL A 295 2.76 -15.03 4.15
CA VAL A 295 2.28 -14.45 5.40
C VAL A 295 1.61 -13.11 5.14
N GLY A 296 0.34 -12.99 5.54
CA GLY A 296 -0.40 -11.74 5.57
C GLY A 296 -0.59 -11.25 7.00
N VAL A 297 -0.40 -9.95 7.24
CA VAL A 297 -0.47 -9.35 8.57
C VAL A 297 -1.36 -8.11 8.55
N ARG A 298 -2.40 -8.11 9.39
CA ARG A 298 -3.33 -6.98 9.57
C ARG A 298 -3.45 -6.51 11.02
N GLY A 299 -3.22 -7.41 11.99
CA GLY A 299 -3.20 -7.08 13.41
C GLY A 299 -2.06 -6.11 13.74
N SER A 300 -2.38 -4.99 14.41
CA SER A 300 -1.45 -3.89 14.67
C SER A 300 -0.31 -4.27 15.60
N GLY A 301 0.82 -3.55 15.46
CA GLY A 301 2.00 -3.71 16.30
C GLY A 301 2.78 -4.99 16.02
N PHE A 302 2.58 -5.67 14.88
CA PHE A 302 3.26 -6.92 14.57
C PHE A 302 4.79 -6.76 14.52
N ILE A 303 5.52 -7.73 15.07
CA ILE A 303 6.98 -7.80 14.95
C ILE A 303 7.40 -9.14 14.37
N ALA A 304 8.35 -9.14 13.46
CA ALA A 304 9.10 -10.34 13.10
C ALA A 304 10.60 -10.14 13.27
N LYS A 305 11.27 -11.15 13.83
CA LYS A 305 12.71 -11.14 14.07
C LYS A 305 13.34 -12.48 13.74
N ASP A 306 14.49 -12.45 13.07
CA ASP A 306 15.34 -13.62 12.83
C ASP A 306 14.62 -14.75 12.06
N ILE A 307 13.90 -14.41 10.99
CA ILE A 307 13.04 -15.35 10.24
C ILE A 307 13.02 -15.04 8.74
N SER A 308 12.80 -16.07 7.90
CA SER A 308 12.64 -15.93 6.45
C SER A 308 11.21 -16.19 6.00
N PHE A 309 10.67 -15.33 5.14
CA PHE A 309 9.38 -15.47 4.47
C PHE A 309 9.61 -15.72 2.98
N VAL A 310 9.08 -16.83 2.45
CA VAL A 310 9.39 -17.31 1.10
C VAL A 310 8.13 -17.65 0.34
N ASN A 311 7.94 -17.05 -0.83
CA ASN A 311 7.02 -17.56 -1.85
C ASN A 311 7.82 -18.25 -2.96
N ASP A 312 7.59 -19.55 -3.15
CA ASP A 312 8.38 -20.39 -4.05
C ASP A 312 7.78 -20.64 -5.43
N ALA A 313 6.70 -19.93 -5.77
CA ALA A 313 5.99 -20.11 -7.04
C ALA A 313 6.91 -19.99 -8.28
N GLY A 314 7.86 -19.05 -8.24
CA GLY A 314 8.85 -18.85 -9.30
C GLY A 314 8.50 -17.73 -10.29
N PRO A 315 9.43 -17.35 -11.18
CA PRO A 315 9.29 -16.16 -12.02
C PRO A 315 8.21 -16.31 -13.10
N THR A 316 7.86 -17.53 -13.50
CA THR A 316 6.82 -17.82 -14.51
C THR A 316 5.41 -17.80 -13.94
N LYS A 317 5.26 -17.58 -12.63
CA LYS A 317 3.97 -17.61 -11.93
C LYS A 317 3.36 -16.23 -11.69
N HIS A 318 3.97 -15.19 -12.24
CA HIS A 318 3.57 -13.79 -12.07
C HIS A 318 3.59 -13.39 -10.58
N GLN A 319 2.63 -12.56 -10.13
CA GLN A 319 2.58 -12.02 -8.77
C GLN A 319 2.54 -13.15 -7.72
N ALA A 320 3.48 -13.13 -6.77
CA ALA A 320 3.61 -14.16 -5.76
C ALA A 320 4.21 -13.59 -4.47
N VAL A 321 3.35 -13.15 -3.55
CA VAL A 321 3.79 -12.38 -2.37
C VAL A 321 4.40 -13.29 -1.29
N ALA A 322 5.57 -12.92 -0.77
CA ALA A 322 6.18 -13.59 0.39
C ALA A 322 5.63 -13.02 1.70
N LEU A 323 5.55 -11.70 1.83
CA LEU A 323 4.94 -11.02 2.97
C LEU A 323 4.01 -9.89 2.48
N ARG A 324 2.80 -9.86 3.01
CA ARG A 324 1.91 -8.68 2.95
C ARG A 324 1.75 -8.10 4.34
N SER A 325 2.07 -6.81 4.51
CA SER A 325 1.80 -6.09 5.76
C SER A 325 0.82 -4.95 5.52
N GLY A 326 -0.34 -5.03 6.17
CA GLY A 326 -1.27 -3.95 6.44
C GLY A 326 -1.38 -3.67 7.94
N SER A 327 -0.36 -4.04 8.72
CA SER A 327 -0.31 -3.79 10.16
C SER A 327 0.29 -2.41 10.43
N ASP A 328 -0.46 -1.54 11.10
CA ASP A 328 0.10 -0.32 11.65
C ASP A 328 1.16 -0.62 12.72
N LEU A 329 2.20 0.21 12.75
CA LEU A 329 3.34 0.08 13.66
C LEU A 329 4.01 -1.31 13.59
N SER A 330 4.13 -1.88 12.38
CA SER A 330 4.81 -3.16 12.18
C SER A 330 6.32 -3.00 11.98
N ALA A 331 7.11 -3.89 12.58
CA ALA A 331 8.56 -3.86 12.47
C ALA A 331 9.18 -5.23 12.17
N PHE A 332 10.19 -5.23 11.31
CA PHE A 332 10.88 -6.43 10.84
C PHE A 332 12.38 -6.25 11.03
N TYR A 333 13.02 -7.17 11.76
CA TYR A 333 14.44 -7.08 12.09
C TYR A 333 15.18 -8.37 11.77
N ARG A 334 16.23 -8.28 10.94
CA ARG A 334 16.96 -9.47 10.47
C ARG A 334 16.01 -10.52 9.91
N CYS A 335 15.15 -10.07 8.99
CA CYS A 335 14.27 -10.95 8.23
C CYS A 335 14.77 -11.10 6.78
N SER A 336 14.43 -12.22 6.13
CA SER A 336 14.59 -12.38 4.69
C SER A 336 13.23 -12.49 4.02
N PHE A 337 13.07 -11.85 2.87
CA PHE A 337 11.85 -11.89 2.06
C PHE A 337 12.24 -12.35 0.66
N GLU A 338 11.74 -13.50 0.23
CA GLU A 338 12.21 -14.16 -0.98
C GLU A 338 11.04 -14.55 -1.88
N SER A 339 10.98 -13.95 -3.07
CA SER A 339 10.10 -14.37 -4.16
C SER A 339 10.73 -13.91 -5.49
N TYR A 340 9.89 -13.67 -6.51
CA TYR A 340 10.25 -13.07 -7.79
C TYR A 340 9.43 -11.79 -7.97
N GLN A 341 8.29 -11.84 -8.66
CA GLN A 341 7.39 -10.69 -8.81
C GLN A 341 6.58 -10.47 -7.53
N ASP A 342 6.48 -9.20 -7.10
CA ASP A 342 5.66 -8.76 -5.97
C ASP A 342 6.09 -9.37 -4.62
N THR A 343 7.39 -9.39 -4.32
CA THR A 343 7.92 -10.10 -3.13
C THR A 343 7.37 -9.59 -1.80
N ILE A 344 7.46 -8.28 -1.53
CA ILE A 344 6.89 -7.67 -0.33
C ILE A 344 5.82 -6.65 -0.69
N TYR A 345 4.62 -6.90 -0.18
CA TYR A 345 3.48 -6.00 -0.30
C TYR A 345 3.39 -5.15 0.96
N VAL A 346 4.03 -3.98 0.93
CA VAL A 346 3.91 -2.93 1.96
C VAL A 346 2.55 -2.22 1.79
N HIS A 347 1.48 -2.96 2.08
CA HIS A 347 0.11 -2.61 1.71
C HIS A 347 -0.31 -1.25 2.27
N SER A 348 -0.36 -1.07 3.59
CA SER A 348 -0.86 0.16 4.23
C SER A 348 -0.22 0.41 5.60
N HIS A 349 -0.48 1.59 6.19
CA HIS A 349 -0.02 2.04 7.51
C HIS A 349 1.51 2.24 7.66
N LYS A 350 2.00 2.45 8.89
CA LYS A 350 3.43 2.67 9.19
C LYS A 350 4.19 1.37 9.38
N GLN A 351 5.33 1.24 8.70
CA GLN A 351 6.13 0.01 8.68
C GLN A 351 7.64 0.31 8.75
N PHE A 352 8.39 -0.52 9.46
CA PHE A 352 9.84 -0.39 9.59
C PHE A 352 10.58 -1.71 9.33
N TYR A 353 11.56 -1.67 8.44
CA TYR A 353 12.38 -2.82 8.06
C TYR A 353 13.85 -2.51 8.35
N ARG A 354 14.49 -3.31 9.22
CA ARG A 354 15.86 -3.10 9.67
C ARG A 354 16.71 -4.33 9.41
N GLU A 355 17.86 -4.14 8.75
CA GLU A 355 18.85 -5.21 8.52
C GLU A 355 18.21 -6.45 7.86
N CYS A 356 17.25 -6.22 6.96
CA CYS A 356 16.56 -7.27 6.23
C CYS A 356 17.19 -7.49 4.85
N ASN A 357 16.98 -8.68 4.30
CA ASN A 357 17.31 -9.00 2.92
C ASN A 357 16.02 -9.18 2.11
N ILE A 358 15.90 -8.51 0.97
CA ILE A 358 14.73 -8.58 0.09
C ILE A 358 15.20 -9.05 -1.27
N TYR A 359 14.62 -10.13 -1.79
CA TYR A 359 14.97 -10.73 -3.07
C TYR A 359 13.77 -10.80 -4.01
N GLY A 360 13.90 -10.24 -5.21
CA GLY A 360 12.83 -10.32 -6.21
C GLY A 360 13.24 -9.82 -7.59
N THR A 361 12.26 -9.68 -8.48
CA THR A 361 12.47 -9.30 -9.89
C THR A 361 11.66 -8.07 -10.29
N VAL A 362 10.36 -8.25 -10.53
CA VAL A 362 9.43 -7.20 -10.94
C VAL A 362 8.71 -6.68 -9.71
N ASP A 363 8.73 -5.37 -9.51
CA ASP A 363 7.96 -4.63 -8.50
C ASP A 363 8.07 -5.22 -7.10
N PHE A 364 9.26 -5.70 -6.74
CA PHE A 364 9.36 -6.62 -5.63
C PHE A 364 9.24 -5.97 -4.24
N ILE A 365 9.18 -4.63 -4.18
CA ILE A 365 8.71 -3.83 -3.03
C ILE A 365 7.60 -2.91 -3.52
N PHE A 366 6.34 -3.21 -3.20
CA PHE A 366 5.19 -2.48 -3.73
C PHE A 366 4.11 -2.26 -2.69
N GLY A 367 3.22 -1.28 -2.94
CA GLY A 367 2.14 -0.91 -2.03
C GLY A 367 2.10 0.58 -1.67
N ASP A 368 1.28 0.92 -0.69
CA ASP A 368 0.98 2.30 -0.30
C ASP A 368 1.09 2.53 1.22
N ALA A 369 1.94 1.77 1.90
CA ALA A 369 2.34 2.06 3.27
C ALA A 369 3.24 3.30 3.35
N ALA A 370 3.40 3.84 4.55
CA ALA A 370 4.57 4.62 4.93
C ALA A 370 5.64 3.65 5.43
N ALA A 371 6.50 3.19 4.52
CA ALA A 371 7.48 2.14 4.78
C ALA A 371 8.91 2.68 4.75
N VAL A 372 9.67 2.42 5.82
CA VAL A 372 11.11 2.74 5.87
C VAL A 372 11.94 1.46 5.91
N PHE A 373 12.83 1.31 4.94
CA PHE A 373 13.87 0.29 4.89
C PHE A 373 15.20 0.92 5.31
N GLN A 374 15.77 0.45 6.42
CA GLN A 374 17.01 0.96 6.97
C GLN A 374 18.05 -0.16 7.07
N ASN A 375 19.25 0.07 6.52
CA ASN A 375 20.35 -0.89 6.55
C ASN A 375 20.01 -2.26 5.91
N CYS A 376 19.12 -2.27 4.91
CA CYS A 376 18.69 -3.50 4.25
C CYS A 376 19.53 -3.81 3.00
N GLY A 377 19.57 -5.07 2.60
CA GLY A 377 20.06 -5.51 1.29
C GLY A 377 18.89 -5.80 0.34
N LEU A 378 18.84 -5.12 -0.79
CA LEU A 378 17.84 -5.31 -1.84
C LEU A 378 18.54 -6.01 -3.01
N TYR A 379 18.12 -7.23 -3.33
CA TYR A 379 18.80 -8.12 -4.26
C TYR A 379 17.91 -8.46 -5.45
N ALA A 380 18.27 -7.93 -6.61
CA ALA A 380 17.60 -8.27 -7.86
C ALA A 380 17.98 -9.68 -8.31
N ARG A 381 16.98 -10.55 -8.48
CA ARG A 381 17.15 -11.92 -8.98
C ARG A 381 17.09 -11.98 -10.50
N ARG A 382 17.44 -13.13 -11.06
CA ARG A 382 17.28 -13.39 -12.50
C ARG A 382 15.79 -13.49 -12.86
N PRO A 383 15.24 -12.61 -13.72
CA PRO A 383 13.85 -12.70 -14.15
C PRO A 383 13.70 -13.63 -15.36
N ASN A 384 12.48 -13.76 -15.90
CA ASN A 384 12.28 -14.41 -17.19
C ASN A 384 12.90 -13.56 -18.32
N PRO A 385 13.23 -14.15 -19.48
CA PRO A 385 13.65 -13.40 -20.66
C PRO A 385 12.70 -12.24 -20.98
N ASN A 386 13.25 -11.10 -21.43
CA ASN A 386 12.54 -9.87 -21.79
C ASN A 386 11.85 -9.10 -20.64
N GLN A 387 11.81 -9.65 -19.42
CA GLN A 387 11.35 -8.89 -18.26
C GLN A 387 12.38 -7.85 -17.82
N ARG A 388 11.88 -6.78 -17.22
CA ARG A 388 12.69 -5.73 -16.58
C ARG A 388 12.60 -5.91 -15.07
N ILE A 389 13.68 -5.62 -14.39
CA ILE A 389 13.74 -5.66 -12.93
C ILE A 389 13.34 -4.28 -12.41
N THR A 390 12.44 -4.23 -11.43
CA THR A 390 12.02 -2.99 -10.75
C THR A 390 12.05 -3.22 -9.25
N TYR A 391 12.88 -2.45 -8.54
CA TYR A 391 13.00 -2.57 -7.09
C TYR A 391 11.73 -2.13 -6.37
N THR A 392 11.12 -1.02 -6.82
CA THR A 392 9.88 -0.51 -6.21
C THR A 392 8.74 -0.28 -7.20
N ALA A 393 7.51 -0.43 -6.72
CA ALA A 393 6.30 0.04 -7.38
C ALA A 393 5.33 0.66 -6.36
N GLN A 394 5.57 1.93 -6.03
CA GLN A 394 4.81 2.61 -4.98
C GLN A 394 3.44 3.09 -5.49
N GLY A 395 2.39 2.82 -4.71
CA GLY A 395 0.99 2.92 -5.12
C GLY A 395 0.19 4.08 -4.52
N ARG A 396 0.79 5.24 -4.24
CA ARG A 396 0.06 6.40 -3.71
C ARG A 396 -0.89 7.04 -4.73
N GLU A 397 -2.18 7.09 -4.42
CA GLU A 397 -3.24 7.60 -5.31
C GLU A 397 -3.65 9.06 -5.06
N ASP A 398 -3.37 9.62 -3.87
CA ASP A 398 -3.70 11.01 -3.53
C ASP A 398 -2.51 11.73 -2.87
N PRO A 399 -2.24 13.00 -3.23
CA PRO A 399 -1.06 13.71 -2.73
C PRO A 399 -1.10 13.95 -1.21
N ARG A 400 -2.28 13.92 -0.59
CA ARG A 400 -2.48 14.13 0.85
C ARG A 400 -2.18 12.88 1.68
N GLN A 401 -2.07 11.70 1.06
CA GLN A 401 -1.67 10.49 1.77
C GLN A 401 -0.21 10.66 2.27
N PRO A 402 0.07 10.42 3.57
CA PRO A 402 1.40 10.51 4.15
C PRO A 402 2.23 9.24 3.90
N THR A 403 2.03 8.59 2.74
CA THR A 403 2.57 7.27 2.40
C THR A 403 3.73 7.35 1.39
N GLY A 404 4.50 6.28 1.26
CA GLY A 404 5.67 6.23 0.38
C GLY A 404 6.69 5.21 0.86
N ILE A 405 7.65 4.90 -0.01
CA ILE A 405 8.75 3.99 0.29
C ILE A 405 10.03 4.82 0.48
N SER A 406 10.67 4.69 1.65
CA SER A 406 11.94 5.33 1.97
C SER A 406 13.03 4.27 2.18
N ILE A 407 14.10 4.34 1.39
CA ILE A 407 15.22 3.39 1.40
C ILE A 407 16.46 4.14 1.89
N ILE A 408 16.91 3.82 3.11
CA ILE A 408 17.93 4.57 3.84
C ILE A 408 19.11 3.67 4.18
N ASN A 409 20.32 4.09 3.77
CA ASN A 409 21.56 3.35 4.04
C ASN A 409 21.47 1.86 3.66
N CYS A 410 20.79 1.57 2.55
CA CYS A 410 20.60 0.22 2.04
C CYS A 410 21.63 -0.09 0.95
N LYS A 411 21.69 -1.36 0.54
CA LYS A 411 22.49 -1.81 -0.61
C LYS A 411 21.57 -2.34 -1.69
N ILE A 412 21.63 -1.75 -2.87
CA ILE A 412 20.88 -2.14 -4.07
C ILE A 412 21.82 -2.94 -4.97
N LEU A 413 21.66 -4.27 -4.99
CA LEU A 413 22.63 -5.23 -5.51
C LEU A 413 21.97 -6.26 -6.44
N ALA A 414 22.79 -6.97 -7.22
CA ALA A 414 22.38 -8.18 -7.93
C ALA A 414 22.48 -9.40 -7.00
N ALA A 415 21.48 -10.28 -7.04
CA ALA A 415 21.55 -11.58 -6.39
C ALA A 415 22.53 -12.52 -7.13
N PRO A 416 23.05 -13.57 -6.48
CA PRO A 416 24.04 -14.47 -7.08
C PRO A 416 23.60 -15.14 -8.40
N ASP A 417 22.30 -15.33 -8.61
CA ASP A 417 21.74 -15.92 -9.83
C ASP A 417 21.68 -14.94 -11.02
N LEU A 418 21.64 -13.62 -10.74
CA LEU A 418 21.66 -12.56 -11.74
C LEU A 418 23.08 -12.15 -12.13
N VAL A 419 24.03 -12.12 -11.19
CA VAL A 419 25.42 -11.63 -11.41
C VAL A 419 26.05 -12.14 -12.72
N PRO A 420 25.97 -13.43 -13.09
CA PRO A 420 26.60 -13.94 -14.31
C PRO A 420 25.98 -13.44 -15.61
N VAL A 421 24.74 -12.94 -15.57
CA VAL A 421 23.93 -12.55 -16.74
C VAL A 421 23.35 -11.14 -16.59
N LYS A 422 23.88 -10.33 -15.66
CA LYS A 422 23.30 -9.03 -15.31
C LYS A 422 23.22 -8.06 -16.49
N THR A 423 24.08 -8.20 -17.48
CA THR A 423 24.10 -7.39 -18.71
C THR A 423 22.93 -7.68 -19.65
N ASP A 424 22.30 -8.84 -19.50
CA ASP A 424 21.19 -9.28 -20.37
C ASP A 424 19.85 -8.71 -19.92
N PHE A 425 19.79 -8.12 -18.72
CA PHE A 425 18.58 -7.60 -18.11
C PHE A 425 18.76 -6.13 -17.73
N LYS A 426 17.66 -5.37 -17.84
CA LYS A 426 17.60 -3.99 -17.38
C LYS A 426 16.97 -3.94 -16.00
N ALA A 427 17.56 -3.17 -15.09
CA ALA A 427 17.01 -2.91 -13.78
C ALA A 427 16.83 -1.42 -13.50
N TYR A 428 15.78 -1.11 -12.75
CA TYR A 428 15.37 0.24 -12.41
C TYR A 428 15.01 0.31 -10.93
N LEU A 429 15.28 1.46 -10.31
CA LEU A 429 14.98 1.77 -8.92
C LEU A 429 13.48 1.65 -8.62
N GLY A 430 12.62 1.94 -9.60
CA GLY A 430 11.19 1.65 -9.52
C GLY A 430 10.38 2.20 -10.69
N ARG A 431 9.05 2.02 -10.62
CA ARG A 431 8.06 2.54 -11.56
C ARG A 431 6.75 2.98 -10.87
N PRO A 432 6.03 3.99 -11.40
CA PRO A 432 4.91 4.60 -10.68
C PRO A 432 3.62 3.80 -10.86
N TRP A 433 3.33 2.90 -9.92
CA TRP A 433 2.09 2.12 -9.96
C TRP A 433 0.84 3.00 -9.89
N GLN A 434 0.90 4.12 -9.14
CA GLN A 434 -0.20 5.07 -9.03
C GLN A 434 0.23 6.54 -9.23
N LEU A 435 -0.77 7.40 -9.45
CA LEU A 435 -0.60 8.77 -9.96
C LEU A 435 0.37 9.64 -9.13
N TYR A 436 0.41 9.46 -7.81
CA TYR A 436 1.24 10.25 -6.91
C TYR A 436 2.38 9.43 -6.29
N SER A 437 2.83 8.38 -7.00
CA SER A 437 3.87 7.45 -6.55
C SER A 437 5.04 8.17 -5.89
N ARG A 438 5.46 7.71 -4.71
CA ARG A 438 6.50 8.36 -3.90
C ARG A 438 7.52 7.36 -3.39
N THR A 439 8.75 7.44 -3.91
CA THR A 439 9.89 6.63 -3.46
C THR A 439 11.11 7.52 -3.27
N VAL A 440 11.84 7.35 -2.17
CA VAL A 440 13.07 8.10 -1.90
C VAL A 440 14.20 7.15 -1.52
N ILE A 441 15.39 7.39 -2.09
CA ILE A 441 16.60 6.59 -1.83
C ILE A 441 17.69 7.51 -1.28
N ILE A 442 18.11 7.24 -0.05
CA ILE A 442 18.92 8.12 0.78
C ILE A 442 20.16 7.37 1.25
N LYS A 443 21.35 7.95 1.05
CA LYS A 443 22.64 7.46 1.55
C LYS A 443 22.88 5.97 1.29
N SER A 444 22.35 5.46 0.18
CA SER A 444 22.38 4.04 -0.14
C SER A 444 23.45 3.74 -1.19
N PHE A 445 23.99 2.52 -1.15
CA PHE A 445 24.87 2.01 -2.19
C PHE A 445 24.04 1.46 -3.36
N ILE A 446 24.30 1.94 -4.57
CA ILE A 446 23.64 1.52 -5.81
C ILE A 446 24.69 0.91 -6.74
N ASP A 447 24.56 -0.39 -7.01
CA ASP A 447 25.49 -1.12 -7.89
C ASP A 447 25.26 -0.82 -9.38
N ASP A 448 26.17 -1.29 -10.23
CA ASP A 448 26.27 -0.99 -11.66
C ASP A 448 25.14 -1.60 -12.52
N LEU A 449 24.28 -2.43 -11.94
CA LEU A 449 23.18 -3.11 -12.62
C LEU A 449 22.00 -2.16 -12.93
N VAL A 450 21.90 -1.04 -12.18
CA VAL A 450 20.82 -0.07 -12.34
C VAL A 450 21.07 0.74 -13.62
N ASP A 451 20.09 0.75 -14.51
CA ASP A 451 20.17 1.49 -15.76
C ASP A 451 20.42 2.99 -15.48
N PRO A 452 21.25 3.71 -16.25
CA PRO A 452 21.53 5.12 -16.02
C PRO A 452 20.29 6.01 -15.95
N ALA A 453 19.19 5.63 -16.62
CA ALA A 453 17.90 6.31 -16.52
C ALA A 453 17.34 6.29 -15.07
N GLY A 454 17.70 5.27 -14.28
CA GLY A 454 17.33 5.08 -12.88
C GLY A 454 15.91 4.57 -12.69
N TRP A 455 14.92 5.22 -13.32
CA TRP A 455 13.50 4.99 -13.10
C TRP A 455 12.80 4.57 -14.39
N LEU A 456 11.78 3.72 -14.28
CA LEU A 456 11.04 3.18 -15.41
C LEU A 456 9.61 3.76 -15.48
N LYS A 457 9.15 4.10 -16.68
CA LYS A 457 7.76 4.54 -16.89
C LYS A 457 6.81 3.38 -16.57
N TRP A 458 5.63 3.68 -16.01
CA TRP A 458 4.55 2.70 -15.93
C TRP A 458 3.94 2.47 -17.31
N LYS A 459 3.34 3.52 -17.88
CA LYS A 459 2.80 3.57 -19.24
C LYS A 459 2.79 5.00 -19.76
N ASP A 460 3.22 5.21 -21.00
CA ASP A 460 3.24 6.53 -21.66
C ASP A 460 3.82 7.64 -20.75
N ASP A 461 3.05 8.71 -20.50
CA ASP A 461 3.41 9.81 -19.60
C ASP A 461 2.62 9.79 -18.28
N PHE A 462 2.00 8.65 -17.94
CA PHE A 462 1.29 8.48 -16.67
C PHE A 462 2.19 8.79 -15.47
N ALA A 463 1.66 9.59 -14.53
CA ALA A 463 2.28 9.98 -13.26
C ALA A 463 3.58 10.81 -13.34
N LEU A 464 4.19 11.00 -14.50
CA LEU A 464 5.55 11.59 -14.61
C LEU A 464 5.63 13.03 -14.05
N ASP A 465 4.52 13.76 -14.08
CA ASP A 465 4.40 15.13 -13.58
C ASP A 465 4.06 15.21 -12.08
N THR A 466 3.46 14.15 -11.53
CA THR A 466 2.84 14.15 -10.19
C THR A 466 3.54 13.25 -9.17
N LEU A 467 4.32 12.28 -9.64
CA LEU A 467 5.15 11.42 -8.78
C LEU A 467 6.24 12.22 -8.05
N TYR A 468 6.81 11.63 -7.00
CA TYR A 468 8.00 12.14 -6.31
C TYR A 468 9.03 11.02 -6.18
N TYR A 469 10.04 11.03 -7.06
CA TYR A 469 11.18 10.10 -7.01
C TYR A 469 12.46 10.82 -6.63
N GLY A 470 12.89 10.62 -5.39
CA GLY A 470 13.98 11.35 -4.77
C GLY A 470 15.25 10.51 -4.62
N GLU A 471 16.40 11.08 -4.95
CA GLU A 471 17.72 10.49 -4.65
C GLU A 471 18.57 11.50 -3.85
N TYR A 472 19.15 11.06 -2.73
CA TYR A 472 19.98 11.89 -1.84
C TYR A 472 21.26 11.17 -1.39
N MET A 473 22.42 11.76 -1.70
CA MET A 473 23.74 11.28 -1.23
C MET A 473 24.00 9.77 -1.42
N ASN A 474 23.50 9.18 -2.50
CA ASN A 474 23.77 7.78 -2.83
C ASN A 474 25.18 7.59 -3.39
N GLU A 475 25.77 6.44 -3.11
CA GLU A 475 27.11 6.06 -3.56
C GLU A 475 27.09 4.79 -4.42
N GLY A 476 28.23 4.42 -5.01
CA GLY A 476 28.35 3.26 -5.88
C GLY A 476 28.24 3.60 -7.37
N PRO A 477 28.59 2.65 -8.25
CA PRO A 477 28.66 2.88 -9.69
C PRO A 477 27.31 3.22 -10.34
N GLY A 478 26.19 2.77 -9.78
CA GLY A 478 24.83 3.08 -10.26
C GLY A 478 24.25 4.40 -9.74
N SER A 479 24.95 5.11 -8.84
CA SER A 479 24.41 6.33 -8.20
C SER A 479 24.58 7.61 -9.04
N ASN A 480 25.27 7.54 -10.18
CA ASN A 480 25.48 8.69 -11.05
C ASN A 480 24.14 9.16 -11.66
N MET A 481 23.71 10.35 -11.24
CA MET A 481 22.43 10.93 -11.66
C MET A 481 22.48 11.74 -12.98
N THR A 482 23.61 11.83 -13.70
CA THR A 482 23.74 12.68 -14.90
C THR A 482 22.78 12.28 -16.03
N ASN A 483 22.53 10.98 -16.18
CA ASN A 483 21.69 10.43 -17.25
C ASN A 483 20.31 9.95 -16.76
N ARG A 484 19.91 10.37 -15.55
CA ARG A 484 18.58 10.07 -15.02
C ARG A 484 17.50 10.66 -15.93
N VAL A 485 16.32 10.06 -15.84
CA VAL A 485 15.10 10.58 -16.47
C VAL A 485 14.88 12.06 -16.15
N LYS A 486 14.28 12.79 -17.10
CA LYS A 486 14.01 14.24 -16.99
C LYS A 486 12.57 14.55 -16.59
N TRP A 487 11.90 13.63 -15.91
CA TRP A 487 10.49 13.79 -15.52
C TRP A 487 10.36 14.91 -14.48
N PRO A 488 9.30 15.75 -14.51
CA PRO A 488 9.12 16.79 -13.50
C PRO A 488 9.03 16.26 -12.07
N GLY A 489 8.50 15.04 -11.90
CA GLY A 489 8.43 14.33 -10.62
C GLY A 489 9.74 13.71 -10.13
N PHE A 490 10.77 13.60 -10.97
CA PHE A 490 12.10 13.19 -10.51
C PHE A 490 12.81 14.34 -9.81
N LYS A 491 13.37 14.07 -8.62
CA LYS A 491 14.04 15.06 -7.77
C LYS A 491 15.44 14.58 -7.37
N ARG A 492 16.44 15.32 -7.79
CA ARG A 492 17.75 15.33 -7.12
C ARG A 492 17.58 16.12 -5.83
N ILE A 493 17.56 15.45 -4.69
CA ILE A 493 17.43 16.13 -3.40
C ILE A 493 18.77 16.78 -3.09
N GLU A 494 18.78 18.10 -2.89
CA GLU A 494 20.02 18.86 -2.67
C GLU A 494 20.24 19.22 -1.19
N THR A 495 19.18 19.20 -0.37
CA THR A 495 19.25 19.65 1.03
C THR A 495 18.98 18.51 2.01
N ALA A 496 19.70 18.54 3.13
CA ALA A 496 19.44 17.62 4.25
C ALA A 496 18.03 17.84 4.82
N VAL A 497 17.51 19.07 4.82
CA VAL A 497 16.17 19.38 5.34
C VAL A 497 15.06 18.62 4.61
N GLU A 498 15.14 18.58 3.28
CA GLU A 498 14.20 17.81 2.45
C GLU A 498 14.37 16.30 2.65
N ALA A 499 15.61 15.80 2.64
CA ALA A 499 15.89 14.38 2.86
C ALA A 499 15.44 13.89 4.24
N THR A 500 15.59 14.70 5.29
CA THR A 500 15.16 14.38 6.66
C THR A 500 13.66 14.10 6.77
N GLN A 501 12.81 14.70 5.92
CA GLN A 501 11.37 14.44 5.94
C GLN A 501 11.01 12.97 5.67
N PHE A 502 11.92 12.24 5.02
CA PHE A 502 11.75 10.83 4.67
C PHE A 502 12.51 9.88 5.62
N THR A 503 13.08 10.39 6.71
CA THR A 503 13.78 9.58 7.72
C THR A 503 12.81 8.99 8.75
N VAL A 504 13.30 8.05 9.56
CA VAL A 504 12.49 7.24 10.50
C VAL A 504 11.69 8.12 11.47
N GLY A 505 12.27 9.21 11.97
CA GLY A 505 11.59 10.12 12.90
C GLY A 505 10.38 10.80 12.23
N PRO A 506 10.59 11.69 11.25
CA PRO A 506 9.50 12.46 10.64
C PRO A 506 8.52 11.63 9.81
N PHE A 507 8.99 10.62 9.08
CA PHE A 507 8.17 9.93 8.08
C PHE A 507 7.19 8.92 8.70
N ILE A 508 7.60 8.26 9.78
CA ILE A 508 6.81 7.19 10.43
C ILE A 508 6.65 7.39 11.94
N ASP A 509 6.88 8.60 12.44
CA ASP A 509 6.87 8.92 13.88
C ASP A 509 7.74 7.95 14.71
N GLY A 510 8.88 7.50 14.19
CA GLY A 510 9.60 6.34 14.74
C GLY A 510 9.99 6.48 16.20
N ASN A 511 10.24 7.71 16.68
CA ASN A 511 10.54 8.00 18.08
C ASN A 511 9.38 7.66 19.04
N LYS A 512 8.14 7.65 18.56
CA LYS A 512 6.95 7.39 19.37
C LYS A 512 6.71 5.91 19.65
N TRP A 513 7.18 5.01 18.77
CA TRP A 513 6.79 3.60 18.84
C TRP A 513 7.94 2.60 18.68
N LEU A 514 9.04 2.93 17.99
CA LEU A 514 10.11 1.94 17.75
C LEU A 514 10.88 1.57 19.02
N ASN A 515 10.96 2.47 20.01
CA ASN A 515 11.62 2.17 21.29
C ASN A 515 11.02 0.94 22.00
N SER A 516 9.70 0.74 21.92
CA SER A 516 9.05 -0.40 22.58
C SER A 516 9.27 -1.74 21.87
N THR A 517 9.85 -1.73 20.68
CA THR A 517 10.10 -2.94 19.87
C THR A 517 11.43 -3.62 20.22
N GLY A 518 12.37 -2.89 20.85
CA GLY A 518 13.74 -3.36 21.07
C GLY A 518 14.58 -3.52 19.79
N ILE A 519 14.06 -3.08 18.63
CA ILE A 519 14.78 -3.11 17.35
C ILE A 519 15.65 -1.85 17.24
N PRO A 520 16.93 -1.96 16.82
CA PRO A 520 17.77 -0.78 16.61
C PRO A 520 17.26 0.07 15.45
N PHE A 521 17.25 1.39 15.62
CA PHE A 521 16.89 2.33 14.58
C PHE A 521 17.71 3.62 14.68
N THR A 522 17.82 4.33 13.56
CA THR A 522 18.39 5.68 13.50
C THR A 522 17.29 6.63 13.02
N LEU A 523 16.98 7.65 13.82
CA LEU A 523 15.86 8.57 13.56
C LEU A 523 16.07 9.42 12.31
N ASP A 524 17.29 9.94 12.15
CA ASP A 524 17.64 10.96 11.16
C ASP A 524 18.69 10.44 10.16
N LEU A 525 19.17 11.33 9.27
CA LEU A 525 20.06 11.04 8.15
C LEU A 525 21.41 10.42 8.54
#